data_AF-A0A1F5EUI5-F1
#
_entry.id   AF-A0A1F5EUI5-F1
#
_cell.length_a   1.000
_cell.length_b   1.000
_cell.length_c   1.000
_cell.angle_alpha   90.00
_cell.angle_beta   90.00
_cell.angle_gamma   90.00
#
_symmetry.space_group_name_H-M   'P 1'
#
loop_
_entity.id
_entity.type
_entity.pdbx_description
1 polymer ?
#
loop_
_entity_poly.entity_id
_entity_poly.type
_entity_poly.pdbx_seq_one_letter_code
_entity_poly.pdbx_strand_id
1 'polypeptide(L)'
;MGFEDGGEFIGGGAANPVPPVMTLQKAIDLGEYDPDFLATFPEWHSLSRHIQWEMIRQGLKNRTRHLRVHWAELANQPDFSQKPHLAAAMKNIQKQLGELQYDEEKLQVEYSS
;
A
#
# COMPACT_ATOMS: atom_id res chain seq x y z
N MET A 1 -43.13 -26.59 44.93
CA MET A 1 -41.83 -25.94 44.67
C MET A 1 -41.43 -26.39 43.27
N GLY A 2 -41.71 -25.66 42.18
CA GLY A 2 -41.34 -24.25 41.93
C GLY A 2 -39.80 -24.21 41.94
N PHE A 3 -39.08 -24.02 40.82
CA PHE A 3 -39.09 -22.85 39.94
C PHE A 3 -38.77 -23.19 38.47
N GLU A 4 -39.51 -22.57 37.55
CA GLU A 4 -39.12 -22.30 36.15
C GLU A 4 -38.31 -20.99 36.10
N ASP A 5 -37.24 -20.94 35.31
CA ASP A 5 -36.82 -19.79 34.47
C ASP A 5 -35.61 -20.27 33.63
N GLY A 6 -35.63 -20.30 32.30
CA GLY A 6 -35.75 -19.10 31.47
C GLY A 6 -34.36 -18.58 31.05
N GLY A 7 -33.41 -19.47 30.71
CA GLY A 7 -32.08 -19.08 30.23
C GLY A 7 -32.08 -18.79 28.74
N GLU A 8 -32.22 -17.51 28.39
CA GLU A 8 -32.19 -16.95 27.04
C GLU A 8 -30.98 -17.43 26.21
N PHE A 9 -31.26 -17.90 24.99
CA PHE A 9 -30.29 -17.98 23.92
C PHE A 9 -29.84 -16.56 23.57
N ILE A 10 -28.70 -16.11 24.11
CA ILE A 10 -27.99 -14.96 23.56
C ILE A 10 -27.39 -15.43 22.24
N GLY A 11 -28.14 -15.18 21.16
CA GLY A 11 -27.62 -15.18 19.81
C GLY A 11 -26.46 -14.20 19.73
N GLY A 12 -25.24 -14.73 19.87
CA GLY A 12 -24.02 -14.03 19.50
C GLY A 12 -24.07 -13.79 18.00
N GLY A 13 -24.63 -12.63 17.63
CA GLY A 13 -24.59 -12.13 16.26
C GLY A 13 -23.14 -12.22 15.79
N ALA A 14 -22.92 -13.01 14.75
CA ALA A 14 -21.66 -12.99 14.03
C ALA A 14 -21.37 -11.53 13.68
N ALA A 15 -20.38 -10.94 14.34
CA ALA A 15 -19.89 -9.63 13.97
C ALA A 15 -19.53 -9.72 12.50
N ASN A 16 -20.30 -9.05 11.64
CA ASN A 16 -19.92 -8.87 10.25
C ASN A 16 -18.49 -8.31 10.30
N PRO A 17 -17.50 -8.97 9.66
CA PRO A 17 -16.15 -8.45 9.66
C PRO A 17 -16.23 -7.05 9.06
N VAL A 18 -15.96 -6.04 9.89
CA VAL A 18 -15.85 -4.66 9.43
C VAL A 18 -14.82 -4.70 8.30
N PRO A 19 -15.18 -4.29 7.07
CA PRO A 19 -14.21 -4.27 5.98
C PRO A 19 -13.02 -3.45 6.49
N PRO A 20 -11.77 -3.90 6.29
CA PRO A 20 -10.62 -3.17 6.78
C PRO A 20 -10.71 -1.76 6.21
N VAL A 21 -11.06 -0.79 7.04
CA VAL A 21 -11.04 0.62 6.67
C VAL A 21 -9.59 0.89 6.38
N MET A 22 -9.25 1.01 5.10
CA MET A 22 -7.90 1.30 4.67
C MET A 22 -7.52 2.63 5.31
N THR A 23 -6.57 2.61 6.23
CA THR A 23 -6.08 3.83 6.89
C THR A 23 -5.04 4.50 6.01
N LEU A 24 -4.82 5.79 6.21
CA LEU A 24 -3.77 6.54 5.51
C LEU A 24 -2.41 5.84 5.67
N GLN A 25 -2.05 5.49 6.90
CA GLN A 25 -0.81 4.77 7.18
C GLN A 25 -0.73 3.44 6.43
N LYS A 26 -1.84 2.69 6.36
CA LYS A 26 -1.85 1.41 5.65
C LYS A 26 -1.67 1.59 4.14
N ALA A 27 -2.20 2.67 3.56
CA ALA A 27 -1.96 3.01 2.16
C ALA A 27 -0.48 3.27 1.89
N ILE A 28 0.16 4.09 2.73
CA ILE A 28 1.60 4.37 2.66
C ILE A 28 2.44 3.08 2.80
N ASP A 29 2.07 2.20 3.73
CA ASP A 29 2.77 0.91 3.94
C ASP A 29 2.68 0.00 2.70
N LEU A 30 1.59 0.08 1.94
CA LEU A 30 1.43 -0.65 0.67
C LEU A 30 2.17 0.01 -0.50
N GLY A 31 2.76 1.18 -0.28
CA GLY A 31 3.53 1.92 -1.26
C GLY A 31 2.69 2.90 -2.08
N GLU A 32 1.55 3.35 -1.55
CA GLU A 32 0.82 4.47 -2.13
C GLU A 32 1.57 5.77 -1.86
N TYR A 33 1.65 6.63 -2.86
CA TYR A 33 2.42 7.87 -2.81
C TYR A 33 1.77 9.01 -3.61
N ASP A 34 0.69 8.74 -4.34
CA ASP A 34 0.00 9.76 -5.13
C ASP A 34 -0.73 10.77 -4.22
N PRO A 35 -0.35 12.07 -4.22
CA PRO A 35 -1.02 13.07 -3.41
C PRO A 35 -2.53 13.16 -3.64
N ASP A 36 -2.99 12.95 -4.87
CA ASP A 36 -4.42 13.04 -5.22
C ASP A 36 -5.21 11.88 -4.56
N PHE A 37 -4.61 10.69 -4.53
CA PHE A 37 -5.19 9.55 -3.82
C PHE A 37 -5.09 9.74 -2.31
N LEU A 38 -3.96 10.21 -1.79
CA LEU A 38 -3.79 10.43 -0.35
C LEU A 38 -4.74 11.51 0.18
N ALA A 39 -5.12 12.48 -0.65
CA ALA A 39 -6.14 13.47 -0.34
C ALA A 39 -7.56 12.90 -0.19
N THR A 40 -7.80 11.63 -0.51
CA THR A 40 -9.10 10.99 -0.18
C THR A 40 -9.24 10.68 1.31
N PHE A 41 -8.13 10.62 2.05
CA PHE A 41 -8.14 10.37 3.48
C PHE A 41 -8.37 11.68 4.26
N PRO A 42 -9.36 11.75 5.17
CA PRO A 42 -9.60 12.95 5.97
C PRO A 42 -8.39 13.39 6.78
N GLU A 43 -7.59 12.43 7.25
CA GLU A 43 -6.35 12.64 7.99
C GLU A 43 -5.35 13.48 7.18
N TRP A 44 -5.27 13.29 5.87
CA TRP A 44 -4.31 13.95 4.98
C TRP A 44 -4.41 15.48 5.03
N HIS A 45 -5.63 16.01 5.07
CA HIS A 45 -5.88 17.45 5.09
C HIS A 45 -5.49 18.13 6.41
N SER A 46 -5.32 17.34 7.49
CA SER A 46 -4.89 17.86 8.79
C SER A 46 -3.36 17.93 8.93
N LEU A 47 -2.62 17.30 8.01
CA LEU A 47 -1.16 17.23 8.06
C LEU A 47 -0.53 18.51 7.52
N SER A 48 0.61 18.90 8.12
CA SER A 48 1.44 19.94 7.52
C SER A 48 2.06 19.44 6.22
N ARG A 49 2.36 20.34 5.29
CA ARG A 49 2.99 20.01 4.01
C ARG A 49 4.29 19.21 4.16
N HIS A 50 5.07 19.49 5.20
CA HIS A 50 6.28 18.73 5.51
C HIS A 50 5.97 17.28 5.90
N ILE A 51 4.94 17.05 6.71
CA ILE A 51 4.52 15.69 7.10
C ILE A 51 3.91 14.95 5.90
N GLN A 52 3.09 15.64 5.10
CA GLN A 52 2.58 15.10 3.83
C GLN A 52 3.72 14.61 2.93
N TRP A 53 4.77 15.43 2.78
CA TRP A 53 5.96 15.03 2.02
C TRP A 53 6.65 13.81 2.60
N GLU A 54 6.87 13.74 3.92
CA GLU A 54 7.52 12.57 4.51
C GLU A 54 6.69 11.29 4.30
N MET A 55 5.37 11.38 4.38
CA MET A 55 4.47 10.27 4.07
C MET A 55 4.58 9.82 2.61
N ILE A 56 4.53 10.75 1.66
CA ILE A 56 4.72 10.47 0.22
C ILE A 56 6.08 9.79 0.00
N ARG A 57 7.14 10.36 0.58
CA ARG A 57 8.50 9.82 0.48
C ARG A 57 8.60 8.41 1.05
N GLN A 58 7.89 8.13 2.13
CA GLN A 58 7.82 6.79 2.70
C GLN A 58 7.06 5.83 1.77
N GLY A 59 5.95 6.28 1.17
CA GLY A 59 5.21 5.54 0.14
C GLY A 59 6.08 5.16 -1.05
N LEU A 60 6.82 6.13 -1.60
CA LEU A 60 7.79 5.93 -2.68
C LEU A 60 8.83 4.88 -2.30
N LYS A 61 9.48 5.01 -1.13
CA LYS A 61 10.46 4.03 -0.63
C LYS A 61 9.87 2.63 -0.51
N ASN A 62 8.67 2.50 0.03
CA ASN A 62 7.97 1.23 0.17
C ASN A 62 7.70 0.61 -1.20
N ARG A 63 7.19 1.40 -2.15
CA ARG A 63 6.93 0.94 -3.52
C ARG A 63 8.21 0.50 -4.22
N THR A 64 9.28 1.29 -4.14
CA THR A 64 10.60 0.94 -4.68
C THR A 64 11.10 -0.37 -4.08
N ARG A 65 10.96 -0.57 -2.77
CA ARG A 65 11.34 -1.81 -2.10
C ARG A 65 10.56 -3.00 -2.63
N HIS A 66 9.23 -2.88 -2.75
CA HIS A 66 8.38 -3.95 -3.30
C HIS A 66 8.80 -4.33 -4.73
N LEU A 67 9.04 -3.33 -5.60
CA LEU A 67 9.49 -3.58 -6.97
C LEU A 67 10.86 -4.24 -7.04
N ARG A 68 11.81 -3.84 -6.18
CA ARG A 68 13.14 -4.47 -6.13
C ARG A 68 13.08 -5.91 -5.64
N VAL A 69 12.24 -6.20 -4.64
CA VAL A 69 12.02 -7.58 -4.17
C VAL A 69 11.43 -8.42 -5.30
N HIS A 70 10.36 -7.94 -5.95
CA HIS A 70 9.74 -8.65 -7.06
C HIS A 70 10.71 -8.86 -8.24
N TRP A 71 11.53 -7.85 -8.56
CA TRP A 71 12.58 -8.00 -9.55
C TRP A 71 13.58 -9.09 -9.18
N ALA A 72 14.03 -9.13 -7.92
CA ALA A 72 14.97 -10.13 -7.44
C ALA A 72 14.35 -11.54 -7.45
N GLU A 73 13.08 -11.67 -7.11
CA GLU A 73 12.34 -12.94 -7.18
C GLU A 73 12.28 -13.47 -8.62
N LEU A 74 12.01 -12.59 -9.60
CA LEU A 74 12.00 -12.96 -11.01
C LEU A 74 13.40 -13.31 -11.51
N ALA A 75 14.40 -12.51 -11.18
CA ALA A 75 15.79 -12.72 -11.61
C ALA A 75 16.38 -14.05 -11.09
N ASN A 76 15.95 -14.49 -9.90
CA ASN A 76 16.42 -15.72 -9.26
C ASN A 76 15.57 -16.95 -9.60
N GLN A 77 14.62 -16.86 -10.53
CA GLN A 77 13.85 -18.02 -10.96
C GLN A 77 14.75 -19.04 -11.69
N PRO A 78 14.65 -20.34 -11.34
CA PRO A 78 15.30 -21.40 -12.11
C PRO A 78 14.84 -21.37 -13.56
N ASP A 79 15.78 -21.60 -14.47
CA ASP A 79 15.57 -21.61 -15.92
C ASP A 79 14.89 -20.34 -16.45
N PHE A 80 15.24 -19.17 -15.90
CA PHE A 80 14.69 -17.87 -16.34
C PHE A 80 14.76 -17.68 -17.86
N SER A 81 15.86 -18.13 -18.50
CA SER A 81 16.04 -18.07 -19.95
C SER A 81 15.01 -18.87 -20.74
N GLN A 82 14.38 -19.88 -20.12
CA GLN A 82 13.33 -20.71 -20.70
C GLN A 82 11.92 -20.13 -20.46
N LYS A 83 11.81 -19.01 -19.75
CA LYS A 83 10.54 -18.38 -19.37
C LYS A 83 10.44 -16.95 -19.95
N PRO A 84 10.25 -16.79 -21.27
CA PRO A 84 10.24 -15.48 -21.94
C PRO A 84 9.13 -14.54 -21.45
N HIS A 85 8.04 -15.08 -20.89
CA HIS A 85 6.99 -14.28 -20.26
C HIS A 85 7.51 -13.49 -19.04
N LEU A 86 8.54 -13.99 -18.33
CA LEU A 86 9.14 -13.27 -17.22
C LEU A 86 10.01 -12.10 -17.67
N ALA A 87 10.56 -12.13 -18.89
CA ALA A 87 11.32 -11.01 -19.44
C ALA A 87 10.44 -9.77 -19.64
N ALA A 88 9.19 -9.97 -20.06
CA ALA A 88 8.21 -8.88 -20.16
C ALA A 88 7.89 -8.29 -18.78
N ALA A 89 7.67 -9.13 -17.77
CA ALA A 89 7.44 -8.69 -16.40
C ALA A 89 8.65 -7.90 -15.84
N MET A 90 9.87 -8.40 -16.08
CA MET A 90 11.10 -7.74 -15.64
C MET A 90 11.28 -6.36 -16.26
N LYS A 91 11.00 -6.23 -17.57
CA LYS A 91 11.02 -4.93 -18.26
C LYS A 91 9.98 -3.95 -17.71
N ASN A 92 8.78 -4.45 -17.38
CA ASN A 92 7.74 -3.62 -16.77
C ASN A 92 8.16 -3.11 -15.38
N ILE A 93 8.78 -3.96 -14.56
CA ILE A 93 9.28 -3.54 -13.24
C ILE A 93 10.37 -2.47 -13.38
N GLN A 94 11.30 -2.65 -14.33
CA GLN A 94 12.33 -1.65 -14.61
C GLN A 94 11.73 -0.31 -15.07
N LYS A 95 10.69 -0.35 -15.91
CA LYS A 95 9.97 0.85 -16.33
C LYS A 95 9.34 1.56 -15.12
N GLN A 96 8.63 0.81 -14.26
CA GLN A 96 8.00 1.37 -13.06
C GLN A 96 9.02 1.96 -12.08
N LEU A 97 10.20 1.35 -11.95
CA LEU A 97 11.29 1.92 -11.13
C LEU A 97 11.79 3.26 -11.69
N GLY A 98 11.87 3.39 -13.01
CA GLY A 98 12.22 4.66 -13.66
C GLY A 98 11.13 5.74 -13.49
N GLU A 99 9.86 5.35 -13.62
CA GLU A 99 8.71 6.23 -13.37
C GLU A 99 8.71 6.73 -11.92
N LEU A 100 8.94 5.85 -10.94
CA LEU A 100 9.03 6.25 -9.53
C LEU A 100 10.15 7.25 -9.25
N GLN A 101 11.30 7.09 -9.89
CA GLN A 101 12.41 8.02 -9.71
C GLN A 101 12.06 9.41 -10.26
N TYR A 102 11.42 9.46 -11.44
CA TYR A 102 10.95 10.71 -12.02
C TYR A 102 9.88 11.37 -11.13
N ASP A 103 8.94 10.58 -10.61
CA ASP A 103 7.91 11.07 -9.70
C ASP A 103 8.50 11.59 -8.38
N GLU A 104 9.50 10.89 -7.82
CA GLU A 104 10.20 11.34 -6.60
C GLU A 104 10.85 12.71 -6.82
N GLU A 105 11.58 12.90 -7.93
CA GLU A 105 12.22 14.17 -8.27
C GLU A 105 11.18 15.29 -8.43
N LYS A 106 10.10 15.01 -9.18
CA LYS A 106 9.01 15.98 -9.41
C LYS A 106 8.34 16.39 -8.09
N LEU A 107 7.94 15.42 -7.28
CA LEU A 107 7.26 15.68 -6.00
C LEU A 107 8.20 16.33 -5.00
N GLN A 108 9.49 16.00 -5.01
CA GLN A 108 10.46 16.66 -4.16
C GLN A 108 10.54 18.17 -4.47
N VAL A 109 10.57 18.55 -5.75
CA VAL A 109 10.55 19.98 -6.15
C VAL A 109 9.24 20.64 -5.69
N GLU A 110 8.11 19.97 -5.91
CA GLU A 110 6.79 20.47 -5.53
C GLU A 110 6.65 20.68 -4.02
N TYR A 111 7.20 19.81 -3.18
CA TYR A 111 7.08 19.92 -1.71
C TYR A 111 8.22 20.69 -1.04
N SER A 112 9.32 20.98 -1.74
CA SER A 112 10.44 21.78 -1.23
C SER A 112 10.40 23.27 -1.61
N SER A 113 9.54 23.65 -2.55
CA SER A 113 9.26 25.04 -2.93
C SER A 113 8.28 25.72 -1.98
#